data_AF-A0A6N3E735-F1
#
_entry.id   AF-A0A6N3E735-F1
#
_cell.length_a   1.000
_cell.length_b   1.000
_cell.length_c   1.000
_cell.angle_alpha   90.00
_cell.angle_beta   90.00
_cell.angle_gamma   90.00
#
_symmetry.space_group_name_H-M   'P 1'
#
loop_
_entity.id
_entity.type
_entity.pdbx_description
1 polymer ?
#
loop_
_entity_poly.entity_id
_entity_poly.type
_entity_poly.pdbx_seq_one_letter_code
_entity_poly.pdbx_strand_id
1 'polypeptide(L)'
;MLINKWIEAGIDILHVLFTLYIFFRFFGIFFNRKKSGVQVTVGVLILVAWQIDVFGMISMIPIEWNIVVSIGFTLLAVLNIFEGKFIEKCFFSIIFDALWMLAETLVGNLLMIYCEPIADSQVIGSFVSKLLFLVVVIALKKVFGKEEVQELSGRYGIGFVFVPAGSI
;
A
#
# COMPACT_ATOMS: atom_id res chain seq x y z
N MET A 1 10.56 -15.13 -28.00
CA MET A 1 11.17 -13.90 -27.42
C MET A 1 10.14 -12.78 -27.23
N LEU A 2 9.32 -12.42 -28.23
CA LEU A 2 8.25 -11.41 -28.08
C LEU A 2 7.12 -11.82 -27.12
N ILE A 3 6.72 -13.10 -27.12
CA ILE A 3 5.65 -13.63 -26.25
C ILE A 3 5.97 -13.42 -24.76
N ASN A 4 7.23 -13.64 -24.36
CA ASN A 4 7.66 -13.44 -22.97
C ASN A 4 7.57 -11.97 -22.55
N LYS A 5 7.91 -11.02 -23.44
CA LYS A 5 7.77 -9.58 -23.15
C LYS A 5 6.32 -9.14 -22.94
N TRP A 6 5.38 -9.70 -23.72
CA TRP A 6 3.96 -9.42 -23.53
C TRP A 6 3.41 -10.01 -22.23
N ILE A 7 3.92 -11.19 -21.83
CA ILE A 7 3.55 -11.84 -20.57
C ILE A 7 4.12 -11.05 -19.38
N GLU A 8 5.38 -10.64 -19.43
CA GLU A 8 6.02 -9.79 -18.41
C GLU A 8 5.28 -8.46 -18.25
N ALA A 9 5.01 -7.74 -19.35
CA ALA A 9 4.24 -6.51 -19.32
C ALA A 9 2.82 -6.72 -18.75
N GLY A 10 2.19 -7.86 -19.07
CA GLY A 10 0.88 -8.22 -18.52
C GLY A 10 0.91 -8.41 -16.99
N ILE A 11 1.97 -9.04 -16.47
CA ILE A 11 2.20 -9.23 -15.04
C ILE A 11 2.44 -7.89 -14.33
N ASP A 12 3.23 -7.00 -14.92
CA ASP A 12 3.51 -5.67 -14.36
C ASP A 12 2.24 -4.82 -14.28
N ILE A 13 1.45 -4.81 -15.36
CA ILE A 13 0.14 -4.13 -15.38
C ILE A 13 -0.78 -4.70 -14.30
N LEU A 14 -0.84 -6.03 -14.17
CA LEU A 14 -1.65 -6.70 -13.15
C LEU A 14 -1.21 -6.29 -11.74
N HIS A 15 0.10 -6.22 -11.48
CA HIS A 15 0.65 -5.77 -10.21
C HIS A 15 0.25 -4.33 -9.89
N VAL A 16 0.38 -3.41 -10.84
CA VAL A 16 -0.03 -2.01 -10.67
C VAL A 16 -1.52 -1.92 -10.37
N LEU A 17 -2.36 -2.66 -11.10
CA LEU A 17 -3.81 -2.69 -10.87
C LEU A 17 -4.16 -3.23 -9.48
N PHE A 18 -3.49 -4.30 -9.02
CA PHE A 18 -3.68 -4.84 -7.68
C PHE A 18 -3.28 -3.85 -6.60
N THR A 19 -2.12 -3.19 -6.74
CA THR A 19 -1.67 -2.19 -5.76
C THR A 19 -2.64 -1.01 -5.68
N LEU A 20 -3.09 -0.49 -6.83
CA LEU A 20 -4.11 0.56 -6.88
C LEU A 20 -5.41 0.11 -6.19
N TYR A 21 -5.86 -1.11 -6.47
CA TYR A 21 -7.07 -1.65 -5.86
C TYR A 21 -6.95 -1.72 -4.33
N ILE A 22 -5.82 -2.25 -3.81
CA ILE A 22 -5.60 -2.35 -2.37
C ILE A 22 -5.49 -0.97 -1.74
N PHE A 23 -4.77 -0.03 -2.38
CA PHE A 23 -4.67 1.35 -1.93
C PHE A 23 -6.04 2.00 -1.78
N PHE A 24 -6.87 1.95 -2.83
CA PHE A 24 -8.23 2.52 -2.78
C PHE A 24 -9.11 1.85 -1.73
N ARG A 25 -8.94 0.54 -1.52
CA ARG A 25 -9.72 -0.21 -0.53
C ARG A 25 -9.28 0.11 0.90
N PHE A 26 -7.98 0.26 1.15
CA PHE A 26 -7.44 0.61 2.46
C PHE A 26 -7.83 2.02 2.86
N PHE A 27 -7.49 3.03 2.04
CA PHE A 27 -7.80 4.42 2.37
C PHE A 27 -9.28 4.74 2.30
N GLY A 28 -10.04 4.03 1.46
CA GLY A 28 -11.51 4.14 1.42
C GLY A 28 -12.22 3.62 2.68
N ILE A 29 -11.54 2.92 3.60
CA ILE A 29 -12.10 2.58 4.92
C ILE A 29 -12.16 3.84 5.81
N PHE A 30 -11.12 4.67 5.74
CA PHE A 30 -10.91 5.77 6.68
C PHE A 30 -11.26 7.15 6.11
N PHE A 31 -11.19 7.33 4.78
CA PHE A 31 -11.36 8.61 4.12
C PHE A 31 -12.36 8.58 2.98
N ASN A 32 -13.05 9.70 2.79
CA ASN A 32 -13.87 9.95 1.61
C ASN A 32 -13.01 10.43 0.44
N ARG A 33 -13.38 10.04 -0.78
CA ARG A 33 -12.68 10.50 -1.99
C ARG A 33 -13.03 11.95 -2.29
N LYS A 34 -12.06 12.69 -2.83
CA LYS A 34 -12.31 14.05 -3.32
C LYS A 34 -13.31 14.05 -4.47
N LYS A 35 -14.14 15.10 -4.52
CA LYS A 35 -15.11 15.32 -5.62
C LYS A 35 -14.44 15.70 -6.94
N SER A 36 -13.24 16.27 -6.90
CA SER A 36 -12.52 16.69 -8.11
C SER A 36 -11.86 15.49 -8.80
N GLY A 37 -12.49 15.04 -9.91
CA GLY A 37 -11.95 13.95 -10.72
C GLY A 37 -10.50 14.16 -11.14
N VAL A 38 -10.11 15.41 -11.43
CA VAL A 38 -8.73 15.76 -11.81
C VAL A 38 -7.72 15.46 -10.70
N GLN A 39 -8.01 15.80 -9.43
CA GLN A 39 -7.06 15.54 -8.33
C GLN A 39 -6.93 14.05 -8.04
N VAL A 40 -8.03 13.30 -8.18
CA VAL A 40 -8.02 11.84 -8.10
C VAL A 40 -7.16 11.25 -9.21
N THR A 41 -7.33 11.70 -10.45
CA THR A 41 -6.51 11.24 -11.60
C THR A 41 -5.03 11.54 -11.39
N VAL A 42 -4.68 12.75 -10.92
CA VAL A 42 -3.28 13.12 -10.65
C VAL A 42 -2.67 12.20 -9.58
N GLY A 43 -3.38 11.94 -8.48
CA GLY A 43 -2.87 11.04 -7.44
C GLY A 43 -2.71 9.59 -7.91
N VAL A 44 -3.60 9.11 -8.79
CA VAL A 44 -3.45 7.78 -9.40
C VAL A 44 -2.23 7.73 -10.32
N LEU A 45 -1.99 8.77 -11.12
CA LEU A 45 -0.80 8.85 -11.96
C LEU A 45 0.49 8.84 -11.14
N ILE A 46 0.51 9.53 -9.99
CA ILE A 46 1.65 9.51 -9.05
C ILE A 46 1.90 8.08 -8.54
N LEU A 47 0.85 7.34 -8.17
CA LEU A 47 1.00 5.94 -7.72
C LEU A 47 1.46 5.01 -8.83
N VAL A 48 0.94 5.17 -10.04
CA VAL A 48 1.34 4.36 -11.20
C VAL A 48 2.80 4.62 -11.55
N ALA A 49 3.22 5.89 -11.59
CA ALA A 49 4.61 6.26 -11.82
C ALA A 49 5.52 5.65 -10.74
N TRP A 50 5.13 5.78 -9.46
CA TRP A 50 5.86 5.16 -8.36
C TRP A 50 6.00 3.64 -8.51
N GLN A 51 4.93 2.91 -8.86
CA GLN A 51 4.97 1.46 -9.02
C GLN A 51 5.87 1.00 -10.18
N ILE A 52 5.92 1.77 -11.27
CA ILE A 52 6.80 1.48 -12.42
C ILE A 52 8.26 1.76 -12.04
N ASP A 53 8.52 2.85 -11.31
CA ASP A 53 9.86 3.28 -10.91
C ASP A 53 10.51 2.36 -9.86
N VAL A 54 9.73 1.73 -8.99
CA VAL A 54 10.22 0.72 -8.02
C VAL A 54 10.92 -0.45 -8.72
N PHE A 55 10.43 -0.89 -9.89
CA PHE A 55 11.12 -1.95 -10.67
C PHE A 55 12.47 -1.49 -11.24
N GLY A 56 12.64 -0.20 -11.51
CA GLY A 56 13.87 0.37 -12.07
C GLY A 56 14.91 0.80 -11.03
N MET A 57 14.48 1.26 -9.84
CA MET A 57 15.36 1.92 -8.85
C MET A 57 15.82 1.05 -7.67
N ILE A 58 15.18 -0.09 -7.40
CA ILE A 58 15.60 -0.99 -6.29
C ILE A 58 17.07 -1.42 -6.41
N SER A 59 17.63 -1.45 -7.62
CA SER A 59 19.03 -1.82 -7.85
C SER A 59 20.04 -0.68 -7.61
N MET A 60 19.59 0.56 -7.43
CA MET A 60 20.47 1.76 -7.41
C MET A 60 20.43 2.54 -6.08
N ILE A 61 19.35 2.42 -5.29
CA ILE A 61 19.15 3.18 -4.05
C ILE A 61 19.29 2.26 -2.82
N PRO A 62 20.01 2.67 -1.76
CA PRO A 62 20.08 1.90 -0.51
C PRO A 62 18.69 1.69 0.09
N ILE A 63 18.47 0.49 0.65
CA ILE A 63 17.17 0.00 1.15
C ILE A 63 16.48 1.01 2.08
N GLU A 64 17.24 1.71 2.92
CA GLU A 64 16.73 2.69 3.89
C GLU A 64 16.05 3.91 3.24
N TRP A 65 16.60 4.38 2.11
CA TRP A 65 16.03 5.53 1.38
C TRP A 65 14.77 5.14 0.60
N ASN A 66 14.66 3.89 0.15
CA ASN A 66 13.49 3.40 -0.56
C ASN A 66 12.20 3.50 0.28
N ILE A 67 12.32 3.23 1.59
CA ILE A 67 11.19 3.30 2.53
C ILE A 67 10.70 4.74 2.68
N VAL A 68 11.60 5.69 2.91
CA VAL A 68 11.28 7.11 3.08
C VAL A 68 10.62 7.67 1.82
N VAL A 69 11.17 7.30 0.66
CA VAL A 69 10.64 7.74 -0.63
C VAL A 69 9.26 7.11 -0.88
N SER A 70 9.04 5.83 -0.56
CA SER A 70 7.73 5.17 -0.64
C SER A 70 6.67 5.91 0.16
N ILE A 71 6.97 6.21 1.43
CA ILE A 71 6.07 6.95 2.32
C ILE A 71 5.76 8.34 1.77
N GLY A 72 6.75 9.01 1.16
CA GLY A 72 6.54 10.29 0.51
C GLY A 72 5.55 10.21 -0.67
N PHE A 73 5.72 9.22 -1.56
CA PHE A 73 4.84 9.03 -2.70
C PHE A 73 3.43 8.59 -2.30
N THR A 74 3.29 7.68 -1.34
CA THR A 74 1.97 7.28 -0.82
C THR A 74 1.27 8.46 -0.17
N LEU A 75 1.97 9.28 0.62
CA LEU A 75 1.39 10.47 1.24
C LEU A 75 0.92 11.47 0.19
N LEU A 76 1.75 11.76 -0.82
CA LEU A 76 1.38 12.65 -1.93
C LEU A 76 0.13 12.14 -2.67
N ALA A 77 0.04 10.83 -2.93
CA ALA A 77 -1.13 10.24 -3.55
C ALA A 77 -2.38 10.39 -2.68
N VAL A 78 -2.29 10.11 -1.38
CA VAL A 78 -3.41 10.23 -0.43
C VAL A 78 -3.90 11.67 -0.31
N LEU A 79 -2.99 12.65 -0.29
CA LEU A 79 -3.33 14.08 -0.24
C LEU A 79 -4.13 14.53 -1.48
N ASN A 80 -3.82 13.97 -2.64
CA ASN A 80 -4.48 14.28 -3.90
C ASN A 80 -5.82 13.54 -4.04
N ILE A 81 -5.92 12.28 -3.62
CA ILE A 81 -7.10 11.43 -3.87
C ILE A 81 -8.20 11.60 -2.81
N PHE A 82 -7.82 11.76 -1.54
CA PHE A 82 -8.75 11.67 -0.41
C PHE A 82 -8.95 13.01 0.32
N GLU A 83 -10.14 13.20 0.90
CA GLU A 83 -10.47 14.29 1.83
C GLU A 83 -10.16 13.86 3.26
N GLY A 84 -9.79 14.81 4.14
CA GLY A 84 -9.42 14.52 5.52
C GLY A 84 -8.24 15.35 6.02
N LYS A 85 -8.02 15.33 7.35
CA LYS A 85 -6.94 16.07 8.02
C LYS A 85 -5.57 15.51 7.63
N PHE A 86 -4.57 16.40 7.51
CA PHE A 86 -3.21 16.03 7.12
C PHE A 86 -2.57 15.00 8.08
N ILE A 87 -2.78 15.16 9.39
CA ILE A 87 -2.20 14.28 10.42
C ILE A 87 -2.71 12.84 10.27
N GLU A 88 -4.02 12.67 10.10
CA GLU A 88 -4.63 11.35 9.91
C GLU A 88 -4.11 10.70 8.63
N LYS A 89 -4.01 11.47 7.53
CA LYS A 89 -3.46 10.97 6.26
C LYS A 89 -2.01 10.51 6.39
N CYS A 90 -1.18 11.26 7.11
CA CYS A 90 0.20 10.89 7.40
C CYS A 90 0.28 9.57 8.19
N PHE A 91 -0.51 9.45 9.26
CA PHE A 91 -0.55 8.25 10.09
C PHE A 91 -0.96 7.01 9.30
N PHE A 92 -2.05 7.09 8.52
CA PHE A 92 -2.50 5.96 7.71
C PHE A 92 -1.58 5.64 6.53
N SER A 93 -0.85 6.63 5.99
CA SER A 93 0.21 6.39 4.99
C SER A 93 1.32 5.51 5.54
N ILE A 94 1.83 5.87 6.72
CA ILE A 94 2.88 5.09 7.40
C ILE A 94 2.39 3.67 7.70
N ILE A 95 1.17 3.50 8.18
CA ILE A 95 0.59 2.16 8.43
C ILE A 95 0.46 1.38 7.14
N PHE A 96 -0.02 2.00 6.07
CA PHE A 96 -0.16 1.34 4.77
C PHE A 96 1.18 0.82 4.27
N ASP A 97 2.22 1.66 4.25
CA ASP A 97 3.56 1.27 3.82
C ASP A 97 4.17 0.21 4.74
N ALA A 98 3.99 0.32 6.05
CA ALA A 98 4.47 -0.67 7.01
C ALA A 98 3.81 -2.04 6.80
N LEU A 99 2.49 -2.08 6.61
CA LEU A 99 1.77 -3.32 6.35
C LEU A 99 2.13 -3.92 4.98
N TRP A 100 2.32 -3.08 3.97
CA TRP A 100 2.78 -3.49 2.65
C TRP A 100 4.14 -4.19 2.74
N MET A 101 5.12 -3.50 3.33
CA MET A 101 6.48 -4.03 3.51
C MET A 101 6.51 -5.30 4.38
N LEU A 102 5.69 -5.34 5.43
CA LEU A 102 5.58 -6.53 6.29
C LEU A 102 5.04 -7.73 5.51
N ALA A 103 4.02 -7.53 4.67
CA ALA A 103 3.47 -8.59 3.84
C ALA A 103 4.48 -9.10 2.80
N GLU A 104 5.23 -8.19 2.16
CA GLU A 104 6.30 -8.56 1.23
C GLU A 104 7.42 -9.34 1.92
N THR A 105 7.89 -8.85 3.07
CA THR A 105 8.97 -9.51 3.83
C THR A 105 8.53 -10.89 4.34
N LEU A 106 7.29 -11.01 4.84
CA LEU A 106 6.76 -12.28 5.33
C LEU A 106 6.67 -13.32 4.21
N VAL A 107 6.13 -12.94 3.06
CA VAL A 107 6.03 -13.85 1.91
C VAL A 107 7.41 -14.17 1.33
N GLY A 108 8.31 -13.20 1.24
CA GLY A 108 9.69 -13.42 0.80
C GLY A 108 10.42 -14.44 1.69
N ASN A 109 10.34 -14.27 3.01
CA ASN A 109 10.96 -15.18 3.97
C ASN A 109 10.34 -16.58 3.94
N LEU A 110 9.01 -16.68 3.80
CA LEU A 110 8.33 -17.98 3.68
C LEU A 110 8.74 -18.73 2.41
N LEU A 111 8.86 -18.03 1.28
CA LEU A 111 9.32 -18.64 0.03
C LEU A 111 10.76 -19.12 0.12
N MET A 112 11.63 -18.34 0.75
CA MET A 112 13.03 -18.72 0.97
C MET A 112 13.16 -19.99 1.84
N ILE A 113 12.27 -20.18 2.83
CA ILE A 113 12.32 -21.32 3.76
C ILE A 113 11.70 -22.60 3.15
N TYR A 114 10.56 -22.48 2.46
CA TYR A 114 9.77 -23.64 2.02
C TYR A 114 9.97 -24.03 0.55
N CYS A 115 10.52 -23.14 -0.28
CA CYS A 115 10.50 -23.27 -1.73
C CYS A 115 11.74 -22.64 -2.38
N GLU A 116 12.92 -23.19 -2.06
CA GLU A 116 14.22 -22.79 -2.62
C GLU A 116 14.22 -22.64 -4.17
N PRO A 117 13.62 -23.55 -4.98
CA PRO A 117 13.59 -23.38 -6.44
C PRO A 117 12.51 -22.41 -6.96
N ILE A 118 11.58 -21.95 -6.11
CA ILE A 118 10.53 -20.98 -6.46
C ILE A 118 10.86 -19.59 -5.90
N ALA A 119 11.79 -19.49 -4.94
CA ALA A 119 12.31 -18.23 -4.41
C ALA A 119 12.96 -17.36 -5.50
N ASP A 120 13.54 -17.98 -6.55
CA ASP A 120 14.05 -17.29 -7.73
C ASP A 120 12.93 -16.64 -8.58
N SER A 121 11.67 -17.07 -8.42
CA SER A 121 10.54 -16.47 -9.11
C SER A 121 9.99 -15.27 -8.33
N GLN A 122 10.63 -14.12 -8.51
CA GLN A 122 10.21 -12.82 -7.95
C GLN A 122 8.74 -12.49 -8.22
N VAL A 123 8.21 -12.95 -9.37
CA VAL A 123 6.82 -12.76 -9.79
C VAL A 123 5.84 -13.47 -8.85
N ILE A 124 6.09 -14.73 -8.50
CA ILE A 124 5.17 -15.52 -7.66
C ILE A 124 5.15 -14.95 -6.25
N GLY A 125 6.30 -14.59 -5.69
CA GLY A 125 6.37 -13.99 -4.36
C GLY A 125 5.66 -12.66 -4.25
N SER A 126 5.84 -11.78 -5.25
CA SER A 126 5.18 -10.47 -5.26
C SER A 126 3.67 -10.57 -5.52
N PHE A 127 3.18 -11.64 -6.16
CA PHE A 127 1.75 -11.89 -6.30
C PHE A 127 1.12 -12.40 -4.98
N VAL A 128 1.79 -13.36 -4.32
CA VAL A 128 1.34 -13.93 -3.05
C VAL A 128 1.34 -12.88 -1.92
N SER A 129 2.33 -11.98 -1.88
CA SER A 129 2.37 -10.87 -0.91
C SER A 129 1.19 -9.91 -1.08
N LYS A 130 0.84 -9.55 -2.31
CA LYS A 130 -0.33 -8.71 -2.61
C LYS A 130 -1.63 -9.39 -2.23
N LEU A 131 -1.76 -10.71 -2.43
CA LEU A 131 -2.93 -11.46 -1.98
C LEU A 131 -3.05 -11.48 -0.45
N LEU A 132 -1.95 -11.73 0.25
CA LEU A 132 -1.91 -11.69 1.71
C LEU A 132 -2.28 -10.29 2.21
N PHE A 133 -1.70 -9.25 1.61
CA PHE A 133 -1.99 -7.87 1.98
C PHE A 133 -3.46 -7.51 1.74
N LEU A 134 -4.06 -7.98 0.65
CA LEU A 134 -5.48 -7.84 0.39
C LEU A 134 -6.35 -8.52 1.46
N VAL A 135 -5.98 -9.72 1.92
CA VAL A 135 -6.67 -10.40 3.03
C VAL A 135 -6.60 -9.56 4.31
N VAL A 136 -5.43 -8.99 4.61
CA VAL A 136 -5.24 -8.07 5.75
C VAL A 136 -6.15 -6.84 5.61
N VAL A 137 -6.19 -6.20 4.43
CA VAL A 137 -7.07 -5.04 4.18
C VAL A 137 -8.55 -5.40 4.29
N ILE A 138 -8.96 -6.60 3.87
CA ILE A 138 -10.33 -7.09 4.07
C ILE A 138 -10.63 -7.30 5.55
N ALA A 139 -9.72 -7.90 6.30
CA ALA A 139 -9.87 -8.11 7.73
C ALA A 139 -9.98 -6.77 8.47
N LEU A 140 -9.11 -5.80 8.12
CA LEU A 140 -9.19 -4.43 8.62
C LEU A 140 -10.53 -3.79 8.25
N LYS A 141 -11.00 -3.91 7.00
CA LYS A 141 -12.32 -3.41 6.61
C LYS A 141 -13.44 -4.05 7.45
N LYS A 142 -13.36 -5.33 7.80
CA LYS A 142 -14.38 -6.01 8.61
C LYS A 142 -14.35 -5.54 10.07
N VAL A 143 -13.18 -5.25 10.61
CA VAL A 143 -12.99 -4.75 11.98
C VAL A 143 -13.40 -3.27 12.09
N PHE A 144 -12.95 -2.44 11.15
CA PHE A 144 -13.13 -0.99 11.16
C PHE A 144 -14.34 -0.50 10.36
N GLY A 145 -15.00 -1.36 9.57
CA GLY A 145 -16.16 -0.99 8.74
C GLY A 145 -17.51 -1.01 9.45
N LYS A 146 -17.55 -1.27 10.76
CA LYS A 146 -18.73 -0.97 11.58
C LYS A 146 -18.79 0.56 11.72
N GLU A 147 -19.94 1.14 11.41
CA GLU A 147 -20.20 2.57 11.16
C GLU A 147 -19.61 3.55 12.20
N GLU A 148 -19.29 3.08 13.40
CA GLU A 148 -18.64 3.86 14.48
C GLU A 148 -17.26 4.43 14.09
N VAL A 149 -16.47 3.80 13.21
CA VAL A 149 -15.10 4.27 12.93
C VAL A 149 -15.03 5.44 11.94
N GLN A 150 -16.05 5.62 11.09
CA GLN A 150 -16.11 6.82 10.24
C GLN A 150 -16.32 8.11 11.06
N GLU A 151 -16.98 8.02 12.22
CA GLU A 151 -17.05 9.11 13.20
C GLU A 151 -15.75 9.28 14.02
N LEU A 152 -14.92 8.23 14.15
CA LEU A 152 -13.62 8.30 14.82
C LEU A 152 -12.59 9.15 14.07
N SER A 153 -12.59 9.20 12.73
CA SER A 153 -11.75 10.16 11.96
C SER A 153 -12.21 11.62 12.22
N GLY A 154 -13.51 11.83 12.41
CA GLY A 154 -14.05 13.16 12.73
C GLY A 154 -13.66 13.65 14.14
N ARG A 155 -13.90 12.83 15.17
CA ARG A 155 -13.84 13.22 16.59
C ARG A 155 -12.73 12.59 17.42
N TYR A 156 -12.13 11.48 17.00
CA TYR A 156 -11.20 10.67 17.83
C TYR A 156 -9.85 10.38 17.16
N GLY A 157 -9.46 11.15 16.13
CA GLY A 157 -8.10 11.09 15.56
C GLY A 157 -6.97 11.35 16.57
N ILE A 158 -7.31 11.87 17.77
CA ILE A 158 -6.39 12.05 18.90
C ILE A 158 -6.39 10.82 19.83
N GLY A 159 -7.50 10.07 19.95
CA GLY A 159 -7.61 8.95 20.88
C GLY A 159 -6.74 7.74 20.55
N PHE A 160 -6.50 7.48 19.25
CA PHE A 160 -5.62 6.38 18.82
C PHE A 160 -4.12 6.70 18.92
N VAL A 161 -3.74 7.98 19.01
CA VAL A 161 -2.35 8.41 19.25
C VAL A 161 -1.92 8.14 20.71
N PHE A 162 -2.87 7.98 21.63
CA PHE A 162 -2.61 7.76 23.06
C PHE A 162 -2.66 6.30 23.53
N VAL A 163 -2.86 5.32 22.64
CA VAL A 163 -2.95 3.90 23.05
C VAL A 163 -1.61 3.26 23.46
N PRO A 164 -0.43 3.90 23.31
CA PRO A 164 0.74 3.50 24.08
C PRO A 164 1.30 4.66 24.91
N ALA A 165 0.48 5.28 25.77
CA ALA A 165 0.95 6.14 26.86
C ALA A 165 0.44 5.70 28.24
N GLY A 166 -0.20 4.53 28.30
CA GLY A 166 -0.82 3.99 29.51
C GLY A 166 -0.53 2.50 29.69
N SER A 167 0.75 2.13 29.75
CA SER A 167 1.29 0.99 30.50
C SER A 167 2.76 0.83 30.13
N ILE A 168 3.67 1.53 30.81
CA ILE A 168 4.52 1.03 31.91
C ILE A 168 4.84 2.22 32.83
#